data_AF-A0A2W3ZDQ6-F1
#
_entry.id   AF-A0A2W3ZDQ6-F1
#
_cell.length_a   1.000
_cell.length_b   1.000
_cell.length_c   1.000
_cell.angle_alpha   90.00
_cell.angle_beta   90.00
_cell.angle_gamma   90.00
#
_symmetry.space_group_name_H-M   'P 1'
#
loop_
_entity.id
_entity.type
_entity.pdbx_description
1 polymer ?
#
loop_
_entity_poly.entity_id
_entity_poly.type
_entity_poly.pdbx_seq_one_letter_code
_entity_poly.pdbx_strand_id
1 'polypeptide(L)'
;MDKEEQLLKEYQNNRRKFEEQEDDIKKFQRQGQQIADETYSEIRFLLSDISEDDEVLNMARIELANLEEEFMMNIDKEKKKLLNRQEEEEQRYRKELKVLKEGE
;
A
#
# COMPACT_ATOMS: atom_id res chain seq x y z
N MET A 1 13.27 -16.65 30.80
CA MET A 1 13.37 -15.95 29.51
C MET A 1 13.69 -14.51 29.85
N ASP A 2 14.78 -14.01 29.32
CA ASP A 2 15.29 -12.68 29.66
C ASP A 2 14.32 -11.59 29.15
N LYS A 3 14.19 -10.48 29.88
CA LYS A 3 13.27 -9.38 29.49
C LYS A 3 13.71 -8.74 28.17
N GLU A 4 15.01 -8.63 27.94
CA GLU A 4 15.56 -8.16 26.65
C GLU A 4 15.21 -9.13 25.51
N GLU A 5 15.30 -10.45 25.74
CA GLU A 5 14.96 -11.47 24.75
C GLU A 5 13.46 -11.44 24.39
N GLN A 6 12.58 -11.22 25.37
CA GLN A 6 11.15 -11.07 25.12
C GLN A 6 10.84 -9.82 24.29
N LEU A 7 11.45 -8.69 24.65
CA LEU A 7 11.30 -7.41 23.93
C LEU A 7 11.77 -7.52 22.48
N LEU A 8 12.94 -8.15 22.25
CA LEU A 8 13.46 -8.39 20.91
C LEU A 8 12.51 -9.26 20.08
N LYS A 9 11.99 -10.33 20.68
CA LYS A 9 11.06 -11.24 19.99
C LYS A 9 9.75 -10.55 19.61
N GLU A 10 9.21 -9.71 20.47
CA GLU A 10 8.01 -8.92 20.18
C GLU A 10 8.25 -7.98 19.00
N TYR A 11 9.33 -7.19 19.06
CA TYR A 11 9.71 -6.27 18.00
C TYR A 11 9.87 -7.00 16.65
N GLN A 12 10.57 -8.14 16.62
CA GLN A 12 10.75 -8.93 15.41
C GLN A 12 9.42 -9.47 14.85
N ASN A 13 8.51 -9.91 15.72
CA ASN A 13 7.19 -10.36 15.28
C ASN A 13 6.37 -9.22 14.68
N ASN A 14 6.40 -8.03 15.29
CA ASN A 14 5.70 -6.87 14.76
C ASN A 14 6.33 -6.41 13.43
N ARG A 15 7.65 -6.45 13.31
CA ARG A 15 8.37 -6.14 12.07
C ARG A 15 7.92 -7.04 10.91
N ARG A 16 7.85 -8.36 11.13
CA ARG A 16 7.36 -9.32 10.13
C ARG A 16 5.93 -9.04 9.68
N LYS A 17 5.03 -8.72 10.63
CA LYS A 17 3.64 -8.34 10.29
C LYS A 17 3.58 -7.08 9.42
N PHE A 18 4.48 -6.12 9.64
CA PHE A 18 4.55 -4.93 8.81
C PHE A 18 5.11 -5.23 7.41
N GLU A 19 6.07 -6.14 7.29
CA GLU A 19 6.58 -6.62 6.00
C GLU A 19 5.48 -7.32 5.19
N GLU A 20 4.69 -8.19 5.84
CA GLU A 20 3.52 -8.83 5.21
C GLU A 20 2.50 -7.77 4.71
N GLN A 21 2.19 -6.75 5.51
CA GLN A 21 1.31 -5.66 5.10
C GLN A 21 1.89 -4.85 3.93
N GLU A 22 3.20 -4.67 3.87
CA GLU A 22 3.87 -3.97 2.77
C GLU A 22 3.74 -4.77 1.46
N ASP A 23 3.90 -6.09 1.54
CA ASP A 23 3.74 -6.99 0.40
C ASP A 23 2.29 -7.02 -0.11
N ASP A 24 1.31 -6.98 0.80
CA ASP A 24 -0.10 -6.85 0.44
C ASP A 24 -0.39 -5.54 -0.29
N ILE A 25 0.13 -4.41 0.22
CA ILE A 25 -0.03 -3.11 -0.45
C ILE A 25 0.60 -3.14 -1.86
N LYS A 26 1.81 -3.71 -2.01
CA LYS A 26 2.47 -3.87 -3.31
C LYS A 26 1.67 -4.77 -4.25
N LYS A 27 1.02 -5.80 -3.71
CA LYS A 27 0.15 -6.69 -4.49
C LYS A 27 -1.09 -5.94 -4.98
N PHE A 28 -1.78 -5.21 -4.10
CA PHE A 28 -2.95 -4.43 -4.48
C PHE A 28 -2.61 -3.36 -5.51
N GLN A 29 -1.49 -2.65 -5.34
CA GLN A 29 -1.04 -1.66 -6.32
C GLN A 29 -0.83 -2.28 -7.71
N ARG A 30 -0.16 -3.45 -7.79
CA ARG A 30 0.04 -4.17 -9.05
C ARG A 30 -1.26 -4.64 -9.69
N GLN A 31 -2.18 -5.17 -8.88
CA GLN A 31 -3.48 -5.62 -9.35
C GLN A 31 -4.33 -4.45 -9.87
N GLY A 32 -4.33 -3.31 -9.16
CA GLY A 32 -5.02 -2.11 -9.62
C GLY A 32 -4.49 -1.60 -10.96
N GLN A 33 -3.16 -1.54 -11.13
CA GLN A 33 -2.56 -1.14 -12.41
C GLN A 33 -2.94 -2.10 -13.53
N GLN A 34 -2.87 -3.41 -13.28
CA GLN A 34 -3.23 -4.41 -14.28
C GLN A 34 -4.69 -4.25 -14.74
N ILE A 35 -5.62 -4.06 -13.80
CA ILE A 35 -7.04 -3.85 -14.11
C ILE A 35 -7.24 -2.56 -14.92
N ALA A 36 -6.55 -1.47 -14.54
CA ALA A 36 -6.62 -0.21 -15.28
C ALA A 36 -6.11 -0.38 -16.72
N ASP A 37 -4.95 -1.01 -16.91
CA ASP A 37 -4.34 -1.27 -18.22
C ASP A 37 -5.24 -2.16 -19.12
N GLU A 38 -5.84 -3.20 -18.54
CA GLU A 38 -6.80 -4.06 -19.22
C GLU A 38 -8.04 -3.27 -19.66
N THR A 39 -8.61 -2.46 -18.75
CA THR A 39 -9.80 -1.64 -19.03
C THR A 39 -9.52 -0.57 -20.10
N TYR A 40 -8.37 0.12 -20.04
CA TYR A 40 -7.98 1.07 -21.08
C TYR A 40 -7.83 0.40 -22.45
N SER A 41 -7.29 -0.82 -22.47
CA SER A 41 -7.12 -1.60 -23.71
C SER A 41 -8.48 -1.97 -24.32
N GLU A 42 -9.43 -2.39 -23.49
CA GLU A 42 -10.81 -2.67 -23.91
C GLU A 42 -11.51 -1.42 -24.45
N ILE A 43 -11.43 -0.28 -23.74
CA ILE A 43 -12.03 0.97 -24.21
C ILE A 43 -11.42 1.41 -25.54
N ARG A 44 -10.08 1.30 -25.70
CA ARG A 44 -9.42 1.62 -26.96
C ARG A 44 -9.88 0.71 -28.10
N PHE A 45 -10.05 -0.59 -27.84
CA PHE A 45 -10.56 -1.54 -28.83
C PHE A 45 -11.97 -1.16 -29.28
N LEU A 46 -12.88 -0.87 -28.34
CA LEU A 46 -14.25 -0.44 -28.64
C LEU A 46 -14.29 0.86 -29.45
N LEU A 47 -13.45 1.85 -29.08
CA LEU A 47 -13.32 3.10 -29.82
C LEU A 47 -12.77 2.91 -31.24
N SER A 48 -11.98 1.86 -31.49
CA SER A 48 -11.42 1.61 -32.83
C SER A 48 -12.42 1.03 -33.83
N ASP A 49 -13.50 0.42 -33.34
CA ASP A 49 -14.56 -0.19 -34.15
C ASP A 49 -15.71 0.80 -34.46
N ILE A 50 -15.74 1.94 -33.78
CA ILE A 50 -16.76 2.98 -33.91
C ILE A 50 -16.16 4.18 -34.65
N SER A 51 -16.72 4.53 -35.81
CA SER A 51 -16.21 5.62 -36.67
C SER A 51 -16.69 7.03 -36.27
N GLU A 52 -17.48 7.17 -35.21
CA GLU A 52 -18.00 8.43 -34.71
C GLU A 52 -17.52 8.70 -33.28
N ASP A 53 -17.28 9.99 -32.97
CA ASP A 53 -16.90 10.50 -31.65
C ASP A 53 -17.92 10.06 -30.57
N ASP A 54 -17.67 8.91 -29.95
CA ASP A 54 -18.54 8.39 -28.90
C ASP A 54 -18.19 9.09 -27.58
N GLU A 55 -18.95 10.14 -27.28
CA GLU A 55 -18.88 10.91 -26.03
C GLU A 55 -18.96 10.00 -24.79
N VAL A 56 -19.71 8.90 -24.84
CA VAL A 56 -19.84 7.95 -23.73
C VAL A 56 -18.54 7.21 -23.47
N LEU A 57 -17.85 6.76 -24.51
CA LEU A 57 -16.55 6.11 -24.37
C LEU A 57 -15.46 7.09 -23.90
N ASN A 58 -15.52 8.34 -24.34
CA ASN A 58 -14.63 9.38 -23.79
C ASN A 58 -14.91 9.67 -22.31
N MET A 59 -16.18 9.74 -21.89
CA MET A 59 -16.55 9.86 -20.48
C MET A 59 -16.07 8.67 -19.65
N ALA A 60 -16.18 7.44 -20.16
CA ALA A 60 -15.68 6.25 -19.50
C ALA A 60 -14.16 6.28 -19.26
N ARG A 61 -13.39 6.82 -20.22
CA ARG A 61 -11.92 7.01 -20.05
C ARG A 61 -11.59 8.02 -18.97
N ILE A 62 -12.33 9.13 -18.90
CA ILE A 62 -12.13 10.16 -17.87
C ILE A 62 -12.45 9.58 -16.49
N GLU A 63 -13.56 8.86 -16.37
CA GLU A 63 -13.95 8.25 -15.11
C GLU A 63 -12.95 7.19 -14.65
N LEU A 64 -12.44 6.36 -15.57
CA LEU A 64 -11.38 5.40 -15.27
C LEU A 64 -10.11 6.08 -14.73
N ALA A 65 -9.71 7.21 -15.34
CA ALA A 65 -8.56 7.98 -14.88
C ALA A 65 -8.76 8.55 -13.47
N ASN A 66 -9.96 9.07 -13.16
CA ASN A 66 -10.30 9.56 -11.83
C ASN A 66 -10.24 8.43 -10.78
N LEU A 67 -10.79 7.26 -11.11
CA LEU A 67 -10.77 6.08 -10.23
C LEU A 67 -9.34 5.57 -10.00
N GLU A 68 -8.49 5.58 -11.03
CA GLU A 68 -7.08 5.24 -10.92
C GLU A 68 -6.33 6.20 -10.00
N GLU A 69 -6.57 7.51 -10.14
CA GLU A 69 -6.00 8.53 -9.25
C GLU A 69 -6.44 8.32 -7.80
N GLU A 70 -7.75 8.15 -7.56
CA GLU A 70 -8.28 7.90 -6.22
C GLU A 70 -7.68 6.63 -5.60
N PHE A 71 -7.60 5.55 -6.38
CA PHE A 71 -6.99 4.29 -5.96
C PHE A 71 -5.53 4.50 -5.55
N MET A 72 -4.74 5.19 -6.37
CA MET A 72 -3.33 5.48 -6.09
C MET A 72 -3.16 6.35 -4.84
N MET A 73 -4.00 7.37 -4.66
CA MET A 73 -4.00 8.19 -3.44
C MET A 73 -4.29 7.35 -2.19
N ASN A 74 -5.22 6.41 -2.28
CA ASN A 74 -5.55 5.51 -1.16
C ASN A 74 -4.39 4.55 -0.85
N ILE A 75 -3.73 4.00 -1.87
CA ILE A 75 -2.52 3.19 -1.70
C ILE A 75 -1.42 3.98 -0.97
N ASP A 76 -1.15 5.22 -1.39
CA ASP A 76 -0.11 6.04 -0.76
C ASP A 76 -0.46 6.44 0.67
N LYS A 77 -1.74 6.67 0.96
CA LYS A 77 -2.23 6.90 2.32
C LYS A 77 -1.97 5.69 3.23
N GLU A 78 -2.25 4.47 2.75
CA GLU A 78 -1.99 3.26 3.52
C GLU A 78 -0.49 2.98 3.70
N LYS A 79 0.34 3.21 2.66
CA LYS A 79 1.81 3.17 2.78
C LYS A 79 2.32 4.10 3.87
N LYS A 80 1.84 5.35 3.88
CA LYS A 80 2.25 6.35 4.87
C LYS A 80 1.83 5.94 6.29
N LYS A 81 0.62 5.40 6.47
CA LYS A 81 0.18 4.86 7.76
C LYS A 81 1.04 3.69 8.22
N LEU A 82 1.44 2.80 7.30
CA LEU A 82 2.31 1.67 7.62
C LEU A 82 3.70 2.15 8.03
N LEU A 83 4.28 3.11 7.30
CA LEU A 83 5.58 3.70 7.63
C LEU A 83 5.57 4.32 9.04
N ASN A 84 4.56 5.14 9.34
CA ASN A 84 4.42 5.75 10.68
C ASN A 84 4.35 4.69 11.79
N ARG A 85 3.59 3.60 11.58
CA ARG A 85 3.49 2.49 12.55
C ARG A 85 4.82 1.76 12.73
N GLN A 86 5.60 1.57 11.66
CA GLN A 86 6.95 1.00 11.76
C GLN A 86 7.90 1.90 12.54
N GLU A 87 7.84 3.22 12.32
CA GLU A 87 8.66 4.19 13.06
C GLU A 87 8.29 4.24 14.55
N GLU A 88 6.99 4.23 14.86
CA GLU A 88 6.50 4.17 16.25
C GLU A 88 6.95 2.89 16.96
N GLU A 89 6.91 1.75 16.28
CA GLU A 89 7.41 0.47 16.78
C GLU A 89 8.92 0.51 17.08
N GLU A 90 9.72 1.04 16.16
CA GLU A 90 11.16 1.21 16.32
C GLU A 90 11.48 2.11 17.52
N GLN A 91 10.79 3.24 17.63
CA GLN A 91 10.96 4.16 18.75
C GLN A 91 10.57 3.52 20.08
N ARG A 92 9.47 2.77 20.12
CA ARG A 92 9.04 2.02 21.31
C ARG A 92 10.11 1.02 21.73
N TYR A 93 10.56 0.17 20.81
CA TYR A 93 11.58 -0.84 21.06
C TYR A 93 12.87 -0.22 21.61
N ARG A 94 13.39 0.84 20.95
CA ARG A 94 14.62 1.52 21.41
C ARG A 94 14.48 2.13 22.79
N LYS A 95 13.32 2.74 23.08
CA LYS A 95 13.05 3.35 24.38
C LYS A 95 13.01 2.30 25.49
N GLU A 96 12.28 1.21 25.27
CA GLU A 96 12.16 0.12 26.26
C GLU A 96 13.50 -0.59 26.48
N LEU A 97 14.27 -0.82 25.41
CA LEU A 97 15.61 -1.40 25.49
C LEU A 97 16.55 -0.53 26.32
N LYS A 98 16.50 0.80 26.14
CA LYS A 98 17.29 1.74 26.92
C LYS A 98 16.93 1.67 28.41
N VAL A 99 15.63 1.65 28.72
CA VAL A 99 15.15 1.56 30.11
C VAL A 99 15.59 0.27 30.78
N LEU A 100 15.56 -0.86 30.05
CA LEU A 100 16.07 -2.14 30.56
C LEU A 100 17.57 -2.06 30.88
N LYS A 101 18.37 -1.49 29.97
CA LYS A 101 19.84 -1.36 30.13
C LYS A 101 20.27 -0.38 31.21
N GLU A 102 19.47 0.64 31.50
CA GLU A 102 19.74 1.62 32.56
C GLU A 102 19.19 1.20 33.93
N GLY A 103 18.32 0.18 33.96
CA GLY A 103 17.71 -0.36 35.18
C GLY A 103 18.34 -1.66 35.70
N GLU A 104 19.32 -2.20 34.98
CA GLU A 104 20.22 -3.30 35.39
C GLU A 104 21.52 -2.77 36.00
#